data_AF-A0A6J1W9C6-F1
#
_entry.id   AF-A0A6J1W9C6-F1
#
_cell.length_a   1.000
_cell.length_b   1.000
_cell.length_c   1.000
_cell.angle_alpha   90.00
_cell.angle_beta   90.00
_cell.angle_gamma   90.00
#
_symmetry.space_group_name_H-M   'P 1'
#
loop_
_entity.id
_entity.type
_entity.pdbx_description
1 polymer ?
#
loop_
_entity_poly.entity_id
_entity_poly.type
_entity_poly.pdbx_seq_one_letter_code
_entity_poly.pdbx_strand_id
1 'polypeptide(L)'
;MAVPVLRQPKLKQEKSKVVMDIPNVIITLKDKTRLVVSSDAYHGILMASNMYKCVFCTTDMDLDMVYKEQHKNTNTHKENLKNYPHIDGYDENLVRKLNKDMWYCTICQITVATSCLSRHINTSSHCEELRKAIVKATAYHKIHSTHLVEVPT
;
A
#
# COMPACT_ATOMS: atom_id res chain seq x y z
N MET A 1 -43.80 26.67 -38.74
CA MET A 1 -42.41 26.41 -39.18
C MET A 1 -41.61 26.01 -37.96
N ALA A 2 -41.05 24.80 -37.93
CA ALA A 2 -40.33 24.26 -36.77
C ALA A 2 -38.86 24.71 -36.82
N VAL A 3 -38.39 25.35 -35.75
CA VAL A 3 -37.01 25.81 -35.63
C VAL A 3 -36.13 24.63 -35.19
N PRO A 4 -34.99 24.35 -35.83
CA PRO A 4 -34.13 23.24 -35.44
C PRO A 4 -33.43 23.53 -34.10
N VAL A 5 -33.43 22.55 -33.20
CA VAL A 5 -32.69 22.61 -31.93
C VAL A 5 -31.19 22.50 -32.21
N LEU A 6 -30.44 23.56 -31.88
CA LEU A 6 -28.99 23.59 -31.94
C LEU A 6 -28.40 22.70 -30.83
N ARG A 7 -27.60 21.69 -31.22
CA ARG A 7 -26.85 20.83 -30.29
C ARG A 7 -25.71 21.63 -29.67
N GLN A 8 -25.75 21.86 -28.36
CA GLN A 8 -24.60 22.39 -27.63
C GLN A 8 -23.51 21.33 -27.43
N PRO A 9 -22.21 21.67 -27.57
CA PRO A 9 -21.11 20.76 -27.30
C PRO A 9 -21.03 20.40 -25.82
N LYS A 10 -20.88 19.11 -25.50
CA LYS A 10 -20.64 18.65 -24.13
C LYS A 10 -19.25 19.14 -23.69
N LEU A 11 -19.19 20.08 -22.74
CA LEU A 11 -17.95 20.44 -22.05
C LEU A 11 -17.40 19.18 -21.37
N LYS A 12 -16.23 18.72 -21.82
CA LYS A 12 -15.46 17.69 -21.13
C LYS A 12 -14.90 18.31 -19.84
N GLN A 13 -15.45 17.94 -18.69
CA GLN A 13 -14.85 18.27 -17.40
C GLN A 13 -13.57 17.45 -17.24
N GLU A 14 -12.42 18.09 -17.44
CA GLU A 14 -11.13 17.55 -17.06
C GLU A 14 -11.03 17.55 -15.53
N LYS A 15 -11.23 16.37 -14.93
CA LYS A 15 -10.95 16.15 -13.51
C LYS A 15 -9.44 16.26 -13.31
N SER A 16 -8.99 17.45 -12.88
CA SER A 16 -7.63 17.67 -12.41
C SER A 16 -7.37 16.71 -11.23
N LYS A 17 -6.54 15.68 -11.47
CA LYS A 17 -6.09 14.77 -10.42
C LYS A 17 -5.10 15.55 -9.57
N VAL A 18 -5.54 16.01 -8.41
CA VAL A 18 -4.63 16.42 -7.34
C VAL A 18 -3.85 15.17 -6.93
N VAL A 19 -2.61 15.06 -7.40
CA VAL A 19 -1.69 13.99 -7.02
C VAL A 19 -1.20 14.34 -5.62
N MET A 20 -1.83 13.79 -4.60
CA MET A 20 -1.28 13.84 -3.24
C MET A 20 -0.08 12.90 -3.19
N ASP A 21 1.08 13.40 -2.78
CA ASP A 21 2.28 12.59 -2.54
C ASP A 21 2.00 11.63 -1.38
N ILE A 22 1.77 10.36 -1.71
CA ILE A 22 1.61 9.30 -0.71
C ILE A 22 3.00 8.89 -0.24
N PRO A 23 3.32 8.97 1.07
CA PRO A 23 4.62 8.56 1.58
C PRO A 23 4.86 7.08 1.27
N ASN A 24 6.07 6.75 0.80
CA ASN A 24 6.49 5.39 0.48
C ASN A 24 7.50 4.87 1.51
N VAL A 25 7.55 3.55 1.67
CA VAL A 25 8.50 2.83 2.54
C VAL A 25 9.33 1.89 1.67
N ILE A 26 10.65 1.92 1.85
CA ILE A 26 11.60 1.02 1.19
C ILE A 26 11.84 -0.17 2.12
N ILE A 27 11.52 -1.38 1.66
CA ILE A 27 11.73 -2.63 2.38
C ILE A 27 12.90 -3.34 1.72
N THR A 28 13.90 -3.74 2.51
CA THR A 28 15.04 -4.54 2.03
C THR A 28 14.85 -5.97 2.49
N LEU A 29 14.79 -6.90 1.54
CA LEU A 29 14.66 -8.34 1.80
C LEU A 29 16.03 -8.97 2.14
N LYS A 30 16.01 -10.22 2.61
CA LYS A 30 17.22 -10.96 3.03
C LYS A 30 18.23 -11.16 1.90
N ASP A 31 17.75 -11.27 0.67
CA ASP A 31 18.55 -11.38 -0.56
C ASP A 31 19.10 -10.02 -1.06
N LYS A 32 18.91 -8.95 -0.26
CA LYS A 32 19.26 -7.55 -0.58
C LYS A 32 18.44 -6.94 -1.72
N THR A 33 17.39 -7.61 -2.18
CA THR A 33 16.42 -6.96 -3.06
C THR A 33 15.64 -5.93 -2.28
N ARG A 34 15.18 -4.89 -2.99
CA ARG A 34 14.43 -3.79 -2.40
C ARG A 34 13.08 -3.69 -3.05
N LEU A 35 12.07 -3.45 -2.23
CA LEU A 35 10.69 -3.20 -2.65
C LEU A 35 10.26 -1.84 -2.11
N VAL A 36 9.48 -1.11 -2.91
CA VAL A 36 8.89 0.15 -2.47
C VAL A 36 7.37 0.00 -2.44
N VAL A 37 6.82 0.14 -1.23
CA VAL A 37 5.37 0.06 -0.98
C VAL A 37 4.89 1.38 -0.37
N SER A 38 3.58 1.62 -0.40
CA SER A 38 3.03 2.78 0.29
C SER A 38 3.18 2.63 1.81
N SER A 39 3.30 3.75 2.53
CA SER A 39 3.29 3.78 3.99
C SER A 39 2.02 3.13 4.54
N ASP A 40 0.85 3.45 3.97
CA ASP A 40 -0.41 2.84 4.38
C ASP A 40 -0.38 1.32 4.23
N ALA A 41 0.18 0.80 3.13
CA ALA A 41 0.29 -0.64 2.93
C ALA A 41 1.22 -1.30 3.94
N TYR A 42 2.40 -0.71 4.22
CA TYR A 42 3.33 -1.25 5.23
C TYR A 42 2.72 -1.25 6.64
N HIS A 43 1.99 -0.19 7.00
CA HIS A 43 1.32 -0.05 8.30
C HIS A 43 -0.03 -0.76 8.38
N GLY A 44 -0.50 -1.45 7.33
CA GLY A 44 -1.76 -2.19 7.36
C GLY A 44 -3.00 -1.31 7.42
N ILE A 45 -2.93 -0.09 6.88
CA ILE A 45 -4.06 0.82 6.81
C ILE A 45 -4.82 0.57 5.51
N LEU A 46 -6.08 0.19 5.61
CA LEU A 46 -6.99 0.00 4.50
C LEU A 46 -7.97 1.16 4.41
N MET A 47 -8.44 1.45 3.19
CA MET A 47 -9.58 2.34 2.98
C MET A 47 -10.81 1.49 2.69
N ALA A 48 -11.81 1.57 3.56
CA ALA A 48 -13.05 0.80 3.44
C ALA A 48 -14.25 1.75 3.46
N SER A 49 -15.00 1.79 2.36
CA SER A 49 -16.13 2.70 2.13
C SER A 49 -15.76 4.18 2.27
N ASN A 50 -15.72 4.69 3.50
CA ASN A 50 -15.47 6.09 3.82
C ASN A 50 -14.78 6.25 5.19
N MET A 51 -13.90 5.30 5.53
CA MET A 51 -13.09 5.31 6.74
C MET A 51 -11.77 4.59 6.50
N TYR A 52 -10.76 4.92 7.30
CA TYR A 52 -9.53 4.15 7.37
C TYR A 52 -9.66 3.03 8.41
N LYS A 53 -9.07 1.88 8.13
CA LYS A 53 -9.06 0.74 9.04
C LYS A 53 -7.66 0.20 9.19
N CYS A 54 -7.15 0.12 10.42
CA CYS A 54 -5.91 -0.57 10.71
C CYS A 54 -6.18 -2.05 10.97
N VAL A 55 -5.65 -2.94 10.11
CA VAL A 55 -5.87 -4.39 10.26
C VAL A 55 -5.11 -5.00 11.43
N PHE A 56 -4.03 -4.36 11.90
CA PHE A 56 -3.22 -4.85 13.01
C PHE A 56 -3.76 -4.42 14.38
N CYS A 57 -4.33 -3.21 14.46
CA CYS A 57 -4.91 -2.67 15.67
C CYS A 57 -6.42 -2.94 15.79
N THR A 58 -7.06 -3.43 14.72
CA THR A 58 -8.52 -3.58 14.60
C THR A 58 -9.27 -2.27 14.90
N THR A 59 -8.66 -1.14 14.56
CA THR A 59 -9.19 0.21 14.82
C THR A 59 -9.71 0.81 13.52
N ASP A 60 -10.94 1.30 13.56
CA ASP A 60 -11.54 2.11 12.51
C ASP A 60 -11.30 3.60 12.83
N MET A 61 -11.02 4.40 11.82
CA MET A 61 -10.61 5.80 11.92
C MET A 61 -11.36 6.60 10.85
N ASP A 62 -11.80 7.81 11.18
CA ASP A 62 -12.41 8.71 10.20
C ASP A 62 -11.45 9.04 9.05
N LEU A 63 -11.96 9.65 7.97
CA LEU A 63 -11.15 10.14 6.83
C LEU A 63 -10.32 11.39 7.19
N ASP A 64 -9.66 11.35 8.34
CA ASP A 64 -8.72 12.34 8.81
C ASP A 64 -7.29 11.81 8.62
N MET A 65 -6.58 12.45 7.68
CA MET A 65 -5.19 12.13 7.38
C MET A 65 -4.27 12.36 8.58
N VAL A 66 -4.51 13.39 9.40
CA VAL A 66 -3.69 13.70 10.58
C VAL A 66 -3.85 12.60 11.61
N TYR A 67 -5.10 12.19 11.89
CA TYR A 67 -5.37 11.12 12.83
C TYR A 67 -4.78 9.77 12.36
N LYS A 68 -4.88 9.47 11.05
CA LYS A 68 -4.24 8.30 10.43
C LYS A 68 -2.72 8.29 10.64
N GLU A 69 -2.04 9.41 10.39
CA GLU A 69 -0.59 9.49 10.58
C GLU A 69 -0.19 9.45 12.06
N GLN A 70 -0.98 10.04 12.96
CA GLN A 70 -0.78 9.92 14.40
C GLN A 70 -0.91 8.46 14.86
N HIS A 71 -1.93 7.74 14.38
CA HIS A 71 -2.14 6.32 14.69
C HIS A 71 -0.91 5.47 14.36
N LYS A 72 -0.33 5.62 13.16
CA LYS A 72 0.88 4.91 12.73
C LYS A 72 2.08 5.14 13.67
N ASN A 73 2.13 6.31 14.32
CA ASN A 73 3.22 6.71 15.19
C ASN A 73 3.05 6.30 16.65
N THR A 74 1.85 5.86 17.05
CA THR A 74 1.59 5.39 18.42
C THR A 74 2.46 4.18 18.77
N ASN A 75 2.86 4.07 20.04
CA ASN A 75 3.64 2.92 20.52
C ASN A 75 2.85 1.62 20.37
N THR A 76 1.55 1.64 20.67
CA THR A 76 0.65 0.50 20.50
C THR A 76 0.63 -0.01 19.06
N HIS A 77 0.54 0.87 18.06
CA HIS A 77 0.61 0.47 16.65
C HIS A 77 1.96 -0.16 16.31
N LYS A 78 3.06 0.46 16.75
CA LYS A 78 4.43 -0.04 16.51
C LYS A 78 4.66 -1.41 17.14
N GLU A 79 4.15 -1.64 18.35
CA GLU A 79 4.21 -2.94 19.04
C GLU A 79 3.38 -3.99 18.31
N ASN A 80 2.14 -3.67 17.93
CA ASN A 80 1.30 -4.56 17.12
C ASN A 80 1.99 -4.91 15.80
N LEU A 81 2.58 -3.94 15.11
CA LEU A 81 3.28 -4.17 13.83
C LEU A 81 4.46 -5.15 13.97
N LYS A 82 5.15 -5.16 15.12
CA LYS A 82 6.21 -6.14 15.44
C LYS A 82 5.65 -7.55 15.65
N ASN A 83 4.44 -7.66 16.21
CA ASN A 83 3.76 -8.94 16.45
C ASN A 83 3.23 -9.60 15.17
N TYR A 84 3.14 -8.85 14.06
CA TYR A 84 2.71 -9.35 12.76
C TYR A 84 3.84 -9.32 11.72
N PRO A 85 4.97 -10.01 11.92
CA PRO A 85 6.08 -9.97 10.97
C PRO A 85 5.69 -10.53 9.61
N HIS A 86 6.42 -10.12 8.57
CA HIS A 86 6.34 -10.77 7.26
C HIS A 86 6.80 -12.22 7.35
N ILE A 87 6.09 -13.13 6.70
CA ILE A 87 6.37 -14.57 6.76
C ILE A 87 7.43 -14.94 5.73
N ASP A 88 8.52 -15.51 6.22
CA ASP A 88 9.69 -15.89 5.41
C ASP A 88 9.33 -16.81 4.22
N GLY A 89 8.36 -17.71 4.37
CA GLY A 89 7.95 -18.63 3.28
C GLY A 89 7.21 -17.99 2.11
N TYR A 90 6.97 -16.67 2.14
CA TYR A 90 6.32 -15.93 1.05
C TYR A 90 7.25 -14.89 0.39
N ASP A 91 8.54 -14.87 0.73
CA ASP A 91 9.60 -14.07 0.11
C ASP A 91 9.16 -12.62 -0.23
N GLU A 92 9.23 -12.25 -1.51
CA GLU A 92 8.91 -10.94 -2.07
C GLU A 92 7.43 -10.56 -2.05
N ASN A 93 6.54 -11.50 -1.71
CA ASN A 93 5.10 -11.25 -1.68
C ASN A 93 4.65 -10.47 -0.45
N LEU A 94 5.55 -10.27 0.54
CA LEU A 94 5.32 -9.44 1.73
C LEU A 94 3.98 -9.74 2.42
N VAL A 95 3.76 -11.01 2.75
CA VAL A 95 2.52 -11.46 3.40
C VAL A 95 2.70 -11.51 4.92
N ARG A 96 1.71 -11.02 5.67
CA ARG A 96 1.62 -11.09 7.13
C ARG A 96 0.41 -11.92 7.53
N LYS A 97 0.55 -12.80 8.53
CA LYS A 97 -0.58 -13.58 9.05
C LYS A 97 -1.30 -12.78 10.14
N LEU A 98 -2.59 -12.51 9.95
CA LEU A 98 -3.39 -11.80 10.94
C LEU A 98 -3.98 -12.76 11.97
N ASN A 99 -4.58 -13.87 11.51
CA ASN A 99 -5.12 -14.93 12.36
C ASN A 99 -5.08 -16.28 11.62
N LYS A 100 -5.88 -17.27 12.05
CA LYS A 100 -5.89 -18.62 11.43
C LYS A 100 -6.44 -18.59 10.00
N ASP A 101 -7.39 -17.72 9.73
CA ASP A 101 -8.21 -17.74 8.50
C ASP A 101 -7.93 -16.55 7.58
N MET A 102 -7.23 -15.53 8.06
CA MET A 102 -6.99 -14.27 7.36
C MET A 102 -5.51 -13.87 7.38
N TRP A 103 -5.05 -13.43 6.21
CA TRP A 103 -3.71 -12.93 5.94
C TRP A 103 -3.81 -11.54 5.32
N TYR A 104 -2.72 -10.79 5.38
CA TYR A 104 -2.60 -9.47 4.83
C TYR A 104 -1.50 -9.44 3.77
N CYS A 105 -1.84 -9.01 2.56
CA CYS A 105 -0.87 -8.80 1.48
C CYS A 105 -0.44 -7.33 1.47
N THR A 106 0.84 -7.08 1.78
CA THR A 106 1.38 -5.71 1.78
C THR A 106 1.49 -5.16 0.36
N ILE A 107 1.75 -6.01 -0.64
CA ILE A 107 1.88 -5.59 -2.04
C ILE A 107 0.55 -5.04 -2.58
N CYS A 108 -0.54 -5.77 -2.35
CA CYS A 108 -1.86 -5.39 -2.83
C CYS A 108 -2.66 -4.54 -1.85
N GLN A 109 -2.18 -4.36 -0.62
CA GLN A 109 -2.90 -3.63 0.44
C GLN A 109 -4.32 -4.18 0.67
N ILE A 110 -4.44 -5.51 0.83
CA ILE A 110 -5.73 -6.18 1.09
C ILE A 110 -5.59 -7.30 2.11
N THR A 111 -6.72 -7.69 2.70
CA THR A 111 -6.82 -8.94 3.45
C THR A 111 -7.30 -10.07 2.55
N VAL A 112 -6.76 -11.28 2.77
CA VAL A 112 -7.01 -12.46 1.94
C VAL A 112 -7.25 -13.64 2.86
N ALA A 113 -8.28 -14.43 2.56
CA ALA A 113 -8.52 -15.67 3.29
C ALA A 113 -7.37 -16.67 3.07
N THR A 114 -7.00 -17.45 4.09
CA THR A 114 -5.90 -18.43 4.03
C THR A 114 -6.06 -19.37 2.83
N SER A 115 -7.28 -19.85 2.58
CA SER A 115 -7.60 -20.74 1.45
C SER A 115 -7.42 -20.10 0.06
N CYS A 116 -7.47 -18.77 0.00
CA CYS A 116 -7.32 -18.01 -1.24
C CYS A 116 -5.91 -17.44 -1.44
N LEU A 117 -5.02 -17.53 -0.43
CA LEU A 117 -3.73 -16.86 -0.45
C LEU A 117 -2.85 -17.33 -1.62
N SER A 118 -2.72 -18.65 -1.79
CA SER A 118 -1.94 -19.22 -2.90
C SER A 118 -2.48 -18.77 -4.26
N ARG A 119 -3.80 -18.77 -4.44
CA ARG A 119 -4.42 -18.26 -5.67
C ARG A 119 -4.14 -16.77 -5.86
N HIS A 120 -4.27 -15.96 -4.81
CA HIS A 120 -4.07 -14.52 -4.84
C HIS A 120 -2.67 -14.13 -5.33
N ILE A 121 -1.62 -14.70 -4.72
CA ILE A 121 -0.23 -14.35 -5.08
C ILE A 121 0.15 -14.79 -6.51
N ASN A 122 -0.59 -15.75 -7.07
CA ASN A 122 -0.41 -16.21 -8.45
C ASN A 122 -1.30 -15.48 -9.46
N THR A 123 -2.11 -14.50 -9.03
CA THR A 123 -2.91 -13.71 -9.97
C THR A 123 -2.06 -12.69 -10.72
N SER A 124 -2.42 -12.42 -11.97
CA SER A 124 -1.76 -11.38 -12.79
C SER A 124 -1.78 -10.01 -12.13
N SER A 125 -2.86 -9.67 -11.42
CA SER A 125 -3.00 -8.41 -10.67
C SER A 125 -1.95 -8.29 -9.57
N HIS A 126 -1.71 -9.34 -8.78
CA HIS A 126 -0.68 -9.33 -7.75
C HIS A 126 0.72 -9.19 -8.36
N CYS A 127 1.01 -9.96 -9.41
CA CYS A 127 2.31 -9.88 -10.11
C CYS A 127 2.57 -8.48 -10.67
N GLU A 128 1.54 -7.78 -11.17
CA GLU A 128 1.68 -6.42 -11.67
C GLU A 128 2.02 -5.43 -10.54
N GLU A 129 1.36 -5.52 -9.40
CA GLU A 129 1.66 -4.66 -8.23
C GLU A 129 3.05 -4.95 -7.65
N LEU A 130 3.45 -6.22 -7.58
CA LEU A 130 4.80 -6.60 -7.17
C LEU A 130 5.85 -6.00 -8.12
N ARG A 131 5.63 -6.13 -9.44
CA ARG A 131 6.52 -5.52 -10.44
C ARG A 131 6.59 -4.01 -10.29
N LYS A 132 5.47 -3.32 -10.00
CA LYS A 132 5.47 -1.88 -9.72
C LYS A 132 6.33 -1.55 -8.48
N ALA A 133 6.22 -2.34 -7.41
CA ALA A 133 7.02 -2.15 -6.21
C ALA A 133 8.54 -2.31 -6.46
N ILE A 134 8.92 -3.30 -7.27
CA ILE A 134 10.32 -3.54 -7.69
C ILE A 134 10.83 -2.38 -8.55
N VAL A 135 10.08 -1.98 -9.59
CA VAL A 135 10.49 -0.89 -10.49
C VAL A 135 10.67 0.42 -9.73
N LYS A 136 9.75 0.74 -8.81
CA LYS A 136 9.89 1.91 -7.94
C LYS A 136 11.20 1.86 -7.14
N ALA A 137 11.56 0.72 -6.56
CA ALA A 137 12.82 0.58 -5.81
C ALA A 137 14.06 0.87 -6.67
N THR A 138 14.07 0.42 -7.93
CA THR A 138 15.17 0.70 -8.86
C THR A 138 15.28 2.19 -9.22
N ALA A 139 14.16 2.91 -9.27
CA ALA A 139 14.15 4.35 -9.53
C ALA A 139 14.74 5.15 -8.36
N TYR A 140 14.42 4.77 -7.11
CA TYR A 140 14.99 5.41 -5.91
C TYR A 140 16.52 5.27 -5.83
N HIS A 141 17.08 4.15 -6.30
CA HIS A 141 18.54 3.98 -6.36
C HIS A 141 19.22 5.02 -7.26
N LYS A 142 18.58 5.40 -8.37
CA LYS A 142 19.14 6.39 -9.30
C LYS A 142 19.13 7.82 -8.72
N ILE A 143 18.22 8.10 -7.79
CA ILE A 143 18.05 9.44 -7.20
C ILE A 143 18.94 9.62 -5.95
N HIS A 144 19.10 8.58 -5.12
CA HIS A 144 19.84 8.68 -3.86
C HIS A 144 21.30 8.20 -3.91
N SER A 145 21.79 7.70 -5.06
CA SER A 145 23.21 7.38 -5.22
C SER A 145 24.14 8.63 -5.26
N THR A 146 23.60 9.83 -5.03
CA THR A 146 24.36 11.07 -4.83
C THR A 146 24.50 11.49 -3.36
N HIS A 147 23.84 10.82 -2.41
CA HIS A 147 24.05 11.05 -0.96
C HIS A 147 23.57 9.84 -0.15
N LEU A 148 24.50 8.93 0.18
CA LEU A 148 24.27 7.89 1.20
C LEU A 148 25.15 8.20 2.41
N VAL A 149 24.53 8.53 3.54
CA VAL A 149 25.13 8.45 4.87
C VAL A 149 24.70 7.11 5.44
N GLU A 150 25.65 6.23 5.69
CA GLU A 150 25.42 4.94 6.36
C GLU A 150 25.17 5.19 7.86
N VAL A 151 24.11 4.59 8.41
CA VAL A 151 23.90 4.55 9.86
C VAL A 151 24.44 3.21 10.37
N PRO A 152 25.37 3.20 11.33
CA PRO A 152 25.96 1.96 11.84
C PRO A 152 24.96 1.17 12.70
N THR A 153 25.12 -0.15 12.63
CA THR A 153 24.45 -1.19 13.42
C THR A 153 24.68 -1.07 14.91
#